data_AF-A0A7U7G4Z9-F1
#
_entry.id   AF-A0A7U7G4Z9-F1
#
_cell.length_a   1.000
_cell.length_b   1.000
_cell.length_c   1.000
_cell.angle_alpha   90.00
_cell.angle_beta   90.00
_cell.angle_gamma   90.00
#
_symmetry.space_group_name_H-M   'P 1'
#
loop_
_entity.id
_entity.type
_entity.pdbx_description
1 polymer ?
#
loop_
_entity_poly.entity_id
_entity_poly.type
_entity_poly.pdbx_seq_one_letter_code
_entity_poly.pdbx_strand_id
1 'polypeptide(L)' 'MHYDPASNSIISPRAGLAFPVRDGIPVMLPEQATKLED' A
#
# COMPACT_ATOMS: atom_id res chain seq x y z
N MET A 1 3.55 -5.36 7.71
CA MET A 1 2.91 -5.00 6.43
C MET A 1 1.76 -5.97 6.25
N HIS A 2 0.56 -5.48 5.91
CA HIS A 2 -0.63 -6.32 5.77
C HIS A 2 -1.34 -5.98 4.47
N TYR A 3 -1.93 -6.99 3.84
CA TYR A 3 -2.71 -6.81 2.62
C TYR A 3 -4.12 -6.36 2.98
N ASP A 4 -4.57 -5.27 2.34
CA ASP A 4 -5.93 -4.77 2.38
C ASP A 4 -6.66 -5.14 1.07
N PRO A 5 -7.64 -6.06 1.11
CA PRO A 5 -8.35 -6.49 -0.07
C PRO A 5 -9.32 -5.45 -0.62
N ALA A 6 -9.76 -4.48 0.20
CA ALA A 6 -10.71 -3.45 -0.23
C ALA A 6 -10.06 -2.46 -1.20
N SER A 7 -8.81 -2.07 -0.93
CA SER A 7 -8.01 -1.17 -1.78
C SER A 7 -6.96 -1.90 -2.63
N ASN A 8 -6.93 -3.23 -2.58
CA ASN A 8 -5.93 -4.08 -3.25
C ASN A 8 -4.50 -3.56 -3.03
N SER A 9 -4.15 -3.29 -1.77
CA SER A 9 -2.92 -2.61 -1.39
C SER A 9 -2.23 -3.28 -0.19
N ILE A 10 -0.91 -3.11 -0.09
CA ILE A 10 -0.13 -3.46 1.10
C ILE A 10 0.01 -2.22 1.98
N ILE A 11 -0.60 -2.29 3.16
CA ILE A 11 -0.50 -1.28 4.20
C ILE A 11 0.82 -1.47 4.96
N SER A 12 1.58 -0.38 5.07
CA SER A 12 2.80 -0.27 5.87
C SER A 12 2.59 0.76 6.98
N PRO A 13 2.11 0.34 8.17
CA PRO A 13 1.81 1.26 9.28
C PRO A 13 3.04 2.05 9.74
N ARG A 14 4.21 1.41 9.75
CA ARG A 14 5.48 2.05 10.11
C ARG A 14 5.86 3.18 9.15
N ALA A 15 5.44 3.11 7.89
CA ALA A 15 5.69 4.13 6.89
C ALA A 15 4.54 5.16 6.80
N GLY A 16 3.37 4.86 7.37
CA GLY A 16 2.16 5.65 7.15
C GLY A 16 1.70 5.63 5.69
N LEU A 17 1.96 4.52 4.97
CA LEU A 17 1.72 4.41 3.53
C LEU A 17 1.01 3.11 3.16
N ALA A 18 0.15 3.16 2.15
CA ALA A 18 -0.41 2.02 1.43
C ALA A 18 0.19 1.94 0.02
N PHE A 19 0.68 0.77 -0.36
CA PHE A 19 1.28 0.50 -1.67
C PHE A 19 0.35 -0.37 -2.51
N PRO A 20 -0.05 0.04 -3.72
CA PRO A 20 -0.96 -0.75 -4.54
C PRO A 20 -0.31 -2.07 -4.99
N VAL A 21 -1.15 -3.10 -5.16
CA VAL A 21 -0.75 -4.39 -5.74
C VAL A 21 -1.27 -4.47 -7.17
N ARG A 22 -0.37 -4.72 -8.13
CA ARG A 22 -0.72 -4.89 -9.55
C ARG A 22 -0.23 -6.26 -10.01
N ASP A 23 -1.13 -7.07 -10.57
CA ASP A 23 -0.82 -8.43 -11.03
C ASP A 23 -0.20 -9.32 -9.94
N GLY A 24 -0.60 -9.12 -8.68
CA GLY A 24 -0.03 -9.82 -7.52
C GLY A 24 1.34 -9.30 -7.04
N ILE A 25 1.90 -8.27 -7.69
CA ILE A 25 3.18 -7.68 -7.34
C ILE A 25 2.96 -6.32 -6.63
N PRO A 26 3.53 -6.12 -5.43
CA PRO A 26 3.47 -4.83 -4.74
C PRO A 26 4.31 -3.76 -5.46
N VAL A 27 3.72 -2.60 -5.73
CA VAL A 27 4.42 -1.47 -6.33
C VAL A 27 4.97 -0.56 -5.22
N MET A 28 6.22 -0.79 -4.82
CA MET A 28 6.90 -0.03 -3.76
C MET A 28 7.56 1.25 -4.28
N LEU A 29 6.77 2.13 -4.90
CA LEU A 29 7.22 3.43 -5.36
C LEU A 29 6.54 4.54 -4.54
N PRO A 30 7.29 5.53 -4.01
CA PRO A 30 6.72 6.61 -3.20
C PRO A 30 5.61 7.38 -3.92
N GLU A 31 5.77 7.59 -5.23
CA GLU A 31 4.80 8.31 -6.08
C GLU A 31 3.50 7.53 -6.33
N GLN A 32 3.50 6.23 -6.04
CA GLN A 32 2.32 5.37 -6.16
C GLN A 32 1.72 5.02 -4.79
N ALA A 33 2.37 5.46 -3.71
CA ALA A 33 1.91 5.19 -2.36
C ALA A 33 0.81 6.19 -1.97
N THR A 34 -0.24 5.68 -1.33
CA THR A 34 -1.27 6.51 -0.71
C THR A 34 -0.91 6.72 0.75
N LYS A 35 -0.99 7.96 1.25
CA LYS A 35 -0.82 8.22 2.68
C LYS A 35 -1.98 7.63 3.45
N LEU A 36 -1.67 6.96 4.55
CA LEU A 36 -2.69 6.57 5.51
C LEU A 36 -3.13 7.84 6.24
N GLU A 37 -4.41 8.16 6.13
CA GLU A 37 -5.06 9.12 7.01
C GLU A 37 -5.31 8.41 8.37
N ASP A 38 -5.20 9.16 9.46
CA ASP A 38 -5.45 8.65 10.83
C ASP A 38 -6.92 8.27 11.02
#